data_AF-A0A1E3NE83-F1
#
_entry.id   AF-A0A1E3NE83-F1
#
_cell.length_a   1.000
_cell.length_b   1.000
_cell.length_c   1.000
_cell.angle_alpha   90.00
_cell.angle_beta   90.00
_cell.angle_gamma   90.00
#
_symmetry.space_group_name_H-M   'P 1'
#
loop_
_entity.id
_entity.type
_entity.pdbx_description
1 polymer ?
#
loop_
_entity_poly.entity_id
_entity_poly.type
_entity_poly.pdbx_seq_one_letter_code
_entity_poly.pdbx_strand_id
1 'polypeptide(L)'
;LKGYRQMKTHFPSARVKKLMQSDEDIGKVAQATPLVVGRAVELFMCTLVDKALQESRKGHSKKISVLALKQAIDSNEEFDFVAEVCDKY
;
A
#
# COMPACT_ATOMS: atom_id res chain seq x y z
N LEU A 1 12.93 11.80 21.26
CA LEU A 1 12.94 11.17 19.92
C LEU A 1 12.71 9.66 20.06
N LYS A 2 11.45 9.21 20.12
CA LYS A 2 11.14 7.76 20.12
C LYS A 2 11.44 7.23 18.71
N GLY A 3 12.64 6.65 18.54
CA GLY A 3 13.16 6.22 17.25
C GLY A 3 12.44 5.00 16.67
N TYR A 4 12.61 4.82 15.36
CA TYR A 4 12.14 3.72 14.51
C TYR A 4 12.27 2.29 15.10
N ARG A 5 13.09 2.09 16.15
CA ARG A 5 13.16 0.84 16.93
C ARG A 5 11.82 0.44 17.61
N GLN A 6 10.90 1.38 17.84
CA GLN A 6 9.56 1.06 18.36
C GLN A 6 8.51 0.88 17.26
N MET A 7 8.85 1.11 15.99
CA MET A 7 7.93 0.90 14.88
C MET A 7 7.77 -0.60 14.64
N LYS A 8 6.59 -1.11 14.98
CA LYS A 8 6.16 -2.47 14.67
C LYS A 8 5.39 -2.44 13.37
N THR A 9 5.75 -3.33 12.45
CA THR A 9 4.98 -3.65 11.25
C THR A 9 4.80 -5.16 11.20
N HIS A 10 3.66 -5.61 10.68
CA HIS A 10 3.35 -6.99 10.37
C HIS A 10 4.13 -7.49 9.15
N PHE A 11 4.73 -6.60 8.36
CA PHE A 11 5.55 -6.98 7.22
C PHE A 11 6.99 -7.34 7.65
N PRO A 12 7.49 -8.54 7.30
CA PRO A 12 8.86 -8.92 7.64
C PRO A 12 9.88 -8.02 6.94
N SER A 13 10.72 -7.33 7.72
CA SER A 13 11.77 -6.41 7.20
C SER A 13 12.66 -7.06 6.13
N ALA A 14 13.03 -8.32 6.29
CA ALA A 14 13.82 -9.07 5.31
C ALA A 14 13.09 -9.25 3.96
N ARG A 15 11.77 -9.43 3.98
CA ARG A 15 10.96 -9.60 2.76
C ARG A 15 10.76 -8.27 2.04
N VAL A 16 10.53 -7.20 2.79
CA VAL A 16 10.48 -5.83 2.24
C VAL A 16 11.83 -5.48 1.61
N LYS A 17 12.94 -5.72 2.31
CA LYS A 17 14.29 -5.53 1.76
C LYS A 17 14.51 -6.32 0.46
N LYS A 18 14.09 -7.58 0.41
CA LYS A 18 14.22 -8.42 -0.80
C LYS A 18 13.39 -7.90 -1.98
N LEU A 19 12.22 -7.32 -1.74
CA LEU A 19 11.41 -6.66 -2.78
C LEU A 19 12.02 -5.34 -3.24
N MET A 20 12.59 -4.55 -2.33
CA MET A 20 13.30 -3.34 -2.71
C MET A 20 14.52 -3.68 -3.59
N GLN A 21 15.33 -4.66 -3.18
CA GLN A 21 16.53 -5.06 -3.92
C GLN A 21 16.26 -5.96 -5.14
N SER A 22 14.99 -6.16 -5.53
CA SER A 22 14.73 -6.70 -6.87
C SER A 22 14.83 -5.64 -7.95
N ASP A 23 14.82 -4.36 -7.56
CA ASP A 23 15.24 -3.25 -8.40
C ASP A 23 16.77 -3.19 -8.42
N GLU A 24 17.36 -3.31 -9.61
CA GLU A 24 18.81 -3.37 -9.81
C GLU A 24 19.51 -2.05 -9.43
N ASP A 25 18.79 -0.93 -9.43
CA ASP A 25 19.32 0.38 -9.04
C ASP A 25 19.43 0.54 -7.51
N ILE A 26 18.84 -0.38 -6.73
CA ILE A 26 18.83 -0.34 -5.26
C ILE A 26 19.98 -1.17 -4.68
N GLY A 27 21.06 -0.48 -4.28
CA GLY A 27 22.21 -1.07 -3.59
C GLY A 27 21.99 -1.39 -2.10
N LYS A 28 22.88 -0.89 -1.23
CA LYS A 28 22.80 -1.15 0.22
C LYS A 28 21.69 -0.33 0.86
N VAL A 29 20.82 -1.00 1.62
CA VAL A 29 19.68 -0.37 2.31
C VAL A 29 19.93 -0.33 3.81
N ALA A 30 19.71 0.83 4.44
CA ALA A 30 19.78 0.98 5.90
C ALA A 30 18.69 0.16 6.60
N GLN A 31 18.97 -0.36 7.81
CA GLN A 31 18.01 -1.23 8.52
C GLN A 31 16.66 -0.56 8.81
N ALA A 32 16.62 0.76 8.98
CA ALA A 32 15.38 1.50 9.23
C ALA A 32 14.46 1.56 8.00
N THR A 33 15.02 1.56 6.78
CA THR A 33 14.25 1.80 5.56
C THR A 33 13.17 0.73 5.31
N PRO A 34 13.45 -0.58 5.36
CA PRO A 34 12.43 -1.60 5.15
C PRO A 34 11.36 -1.61 6.24
N LEU A 35 11.68 -1.18 7.47
CA LEU A 35 10.72 -1.06 8.57
C LEU A 35 9.72 0.07 8.32
N VAL A 36 10.21 1.22 7.87
CA VAL A 36 9.36 2.38 7.54
C VAL A 36 8.50 2.07 6.32
N VAL A 37 9.07 1.44 5.28
CA VAL A 37 8.33 1.00 4.09
C VAL A 37 7.23 0.01 4.47
N GLY A 38 7.53 -1.00 5.32
CA GLY A 38 6.51 -1.92 5.83
C GLY A 38 5.35 -1.20 6.51
N ARG A 39 5.65 -0.19 7.34
CA ARG A 39 4.60 0.62 7.97
C ARG A 39 3.83 1.50 6.97
N ALA A 40 4.50 2.05 5.97
CA ALA A 40 3.86 2.83 4.92
C ALA A 40 2.88 1.96 4.11
N VAL A 41 3.25 0.72 3.79
CA VAL A 41 2.39 -0.24 3.09
C VAL A 41 1.13 -0.57 3.90
N GLU A 42 1.24 -0.72 5.23
CA GLU A 42 0.06 -0.91 6.09
C GLU A 42 -0.91 0.27 6.01
N LEU A 43 -0.38 1.49 6.12
CA LEU A 43 -1.18 2.71 6.04
C LEU A 43 -1.81 2.87 4.65
N PHE A 44 -1.06 2.53 3.60
CA PHE A 44 -1.57 2.51 2.23
C PHE A 44 -2.73 1.52 2.08
N MET A 45 -2.59 0.28 2.55
CA MET A 45 -3.66 -0.72 2.49
C MET A 45 -4.93 -0.27 3.22
N CYS A 46 -4.80 0.28 4.42
CA CYS A 46 -5.94 0.85 5.14
C CYS A 46 -6.61 1.96 4.33
N THR A 47 -5.82 2.90 3.80
CA THR A 47 -6.33 4.04 3.04
C THR A 47 -7.05 3.60 1.76
N LEU A 48 -6.48 2.63 1.03
CA LEU A 48 -7.08 2.07 -0.17
C LEU A 48 -8.43 1.39 0.13
N VAL A 49 -8.48 0.56 1.18
CA VAL A 49 -9.71 -0.12 1.62
C VAL A 49 -10.77 0.88 2.05
N ASP A 50 -10.40 1.91 2.81
CA ASP A 50 -11.34 2.96 3.25
C ASP A 50 -11.92 3.73 2.07
N LYS A 51 -11.11 4.07 1.06
CA LYS A 51 -11.56 4.73 -0.16
C LYS A 51 -12.48 3.83 -0.99
N ALA A 52 -12.13 2.56 -1.16
CA ALA A 52 -13.00 1.58 -1.84
C ALA A 52 -14.34 1.38 -1.11
N LEU A 53 -14.34 1.41 0.22
CA LEU A 53 -15.58 1.39 1.01
C LEU A 53 -16.42 2.65 0.80
N GLN A 54 -15.81 3.82 0.66
CA GLN A 54 -16.53 5.06 0.36
C GLN A 54 -17.23 4.97 -1.00
N GLU A 55 -16.54 4.50 -2.05
CA GLU A 55 -17.16 4.29 -3.37
C GLU A 55 -18.27 3.23 -3.33
N SER A 56 -18.05 2.11 -2.64
CA SER A 56 -19.07 1.07 -2.47
C SER A 56 -20.35 1.61 -1.79
N ARG A 57 -20.19 2.47 -0.78
CA ARG A 57 -21.32 3.09 -0.07
C ARG A 57 -22.08 4.09 -0.94
N LYS A 58 -21.42 4.80 -1.86
CA LYS A 58 -22.10 5.66 -2.85
C LYS A 58 -23.01 4.82 -3.75
N GLY A 59 -22.60 3.59 -4.08
CA GLY A 59 -23.42 2.60 -4.78
C GLY A 59 -24.40 1.83 -3.89
N HIS A 60 -24.67 2.28 -2.66
CA HIS A 60 -25.54 1.62 -1.66
C HIS A 60 -25.15 0.17 -1.33
N SER A 61 -23.90 -0.23 -1.59
CA SER A 61 -23.37 -1.55 -1.26
C SER A 61 -22.64 -1.52 0.09
N LYS A 62 -22.72 -2.65 0.82
CA LYS A 62 -21.92 -2.90 2.03
C LYS A 62 -20.71 -3.81 1.74
N LYS A 63 -20.51 -4.19 0.49
CA LYS A 63 -19.44 -5.10 0.04
C LYS A 63 -18.44 -4.35 -0.83
N ILE A 64 -17.15 -4.55 -0.58
CA ILE A 64 -16.09 -4.06 -1.48
C ILE A 64 -16.08 -4.99 -2.69
N SER A 65 -16.28 -4.42 -3.88
CA SER A 65 -16.17 -5.10 -5.16
C SER A 65 -14.95 -4.60 -5.92
N VAL A 66 -14.51 -5.35 -6.93
CA VAL A 66 -13.44 -4.92 -7.86
C VAL A 66 -13.79 -3.57 -8.50
N LEU A 67 -15.06 -3.37 -8.87
CA LEU A 67 -15.55 -2.10 -9.40
C LEU A 67 -15.35 -0.93 -8.42
N ALA A 68 -15.68 -1.11 -7.14
CA ALA A 68 -15.51 -0.06 -6.13
C ALA A 68 -14.02 0.23 -5.86
N LEU A 69 -13.16 -0.78 -5.94
CA LEU A 69 -11.71 -0.61 -5.84
C LEU A 69 -11.16 0.19 -7.04
N LYS A 70 -11.60 -0.16 -8.26
CA LYS A 70 -11.22 0.55 -9.48
C LYS A 70 -11.65 2.02 -9.44
N GLN A 71 -12.90 2.29 -9.04
CA GLN A 71 -13.39 3.66 -8.84
C GLN A 71 -12.58 4.43 -7.80
N ALA A 72 -12.15 3.77 -6.71
CA ALA A 72 -11.31 4.40 -5.71
C ALA A 72 -9.91 4.72 -6.26
N ILE A 73 -9.35 3.90 -7.13
CA ILE A 73 -8.07 4.18 -7.79
C ILE A 73 -8.23 5.32 -8.80
N ASP A 74 -9.21 5.24 -9.70
CA ASP A 74 -9.44 6.22 -10.78
C ASP A 74 -9.79 7.63 -10.25
N SER A 75 -10.40 7.71 -9.06
CA SER A 75 -10.79 8.99 -8.45
C SER A 75 -9.74 9.61 -7.52
N ASN A 76 -8.61 8.94 -7.30
CA ASN A 76 -7.53 9.44 -6.43
C ASN A 76 -6.19 9.37 -7.17
N GLU A 77 -5.69 10.50 -7.66
CA GLU A 77 -4.42 10.61 -8.43
C GLU A 77 -3.22 10.00 -7.70
N GLU A 78 -3.19 10.06 -6.37
CA GLU A 78 -2.15 9.44 -5.54
C GLU A 78 -2.08 7.90 -5.68
N PHE A 79 -3.11 7.26 -6.26
CA PHE A 79 -3.18 5.83 -6.52
C PHE A 79 -2.85 5.44 -7.96
N ASP A 80 -2.44 6.37 -8.82
CA ASP A 80 -2.10 6.09 -10.22
C ASP A 80 -1.06 4.96 -10.36
N PHE A 81 -0.11 4.87 -9.42
CA PHE A 81 0.92 3.82 -9.38
C PHE A 81 0.37 2.39 -9.26
N VAL A 82 -0.90 2.19 -8.90
CA VAL A 82 -1.55 0.87 -8.85
C VAL A 82 -2.63 0.67 -9.91
N ALA A 83 -2.93 1.67 -10.74
CA ALA A 83 -3.97 1.58 -11.77
C ALA A 83 -3.70 0.43 -12.76
N GLU A 84 -2.47 0.35 -13.29
CA GLU A 84 -2.08 -0.71 -14.23
C GLU A 84 -2.14 -2.12 -13.59
N VAL A 85 -1.90 -2.22 -12.28
CA VAL A 85 -2.01 -3.49 -11.55
C VAL A 85 -3.48 -3.88 -11.38
N CYS A 86 -4.34 -2.91 -11.08
CA CYS A 86 -5.78 -3.15 -10.95
C CYS A 86 -6.42 -3.56 -12.27
N ASP A 87 -5.98 -3.00 -13.40
CA ASP A 87 -6.52 -3.32 -14.73
C ASP A 87 -6.29 -4.77 -15.17
N LYS A 88 -5.37 -5.49 -14.50
CA LYS A 88 -5.09 -6.91 -14.76
C LYS A 88 -6.11 -7.86 -14.13
N TYR A 89 -7.05 -7.35 -13.32
CA TYR A 89 -8.02 -8.14 -12.54
C TYR A 89 -9.45 -7.58 -12.65
#